data_AF-A0A350I209-F1
#
_entry.id   AF-A0A350I209-F1
#
_cell.length_a   1.000
_cell.length_b   1.000
_cell.length_c   1.000
_cell.angle_alpha   90.00
_cell.angle_beta   90.00
_cell.angle_gamma   90.00
#
_symmetry.space_group_name_H-M   'P 1'
#
loop_
_entity.id
_entity.type
_entity.pdbx_description
1 polymer ?
#
loop_
_entity_poly.entity_id
_entity_poly.type
_entity_poly.pdbx_seq_one_letter_code
_entity_poly.pdbx_strand_id
1 'polypeptide(L)'
;MSSAGQKPEFKEHLLNSIAFLDDLPETLEACVILGLKENAPELRSASLKLAARFEMPSNVLKFIAQLEAQEGVSKKDKVDALKVLVKHQDRLADGSIAFLTRLITDENTSVILSQHAAQVMGALRWHLLDESERDAYLKTIARARSFCLPALMYPFEHQAGINGEGEHGLNEDAWDVLGVQLAAQLERNPAVGSLPSGTVNLLRRMFSEKVSRAYAAMSEVLGDGLYTEQKQEMKLRSILQELGEGNASRGRVLFYKERLACASCHRIDSRGGQLGPDLSRIGRIREPRDLVEAVLYPSATVVNGYENYAFELSGGETLDGMIHRETREAVYLINGAMSEMRIDRKQIEHVHNSTVSLMPSGFEQILSRRELLDLIAYLQTCR
;
A
#
# COMPACT_ATOMS: atom_id res chain seq x y z
N MET A 1 29.59 -17.36 -9.54
CA MET A 1 29.94 -17.61 -8.13
C MET A 1 29.63 -19.08 -7.81
N SER A 2 30.66 -19.90 -7.54
CA SER A 2 30.44 -21.24 -6.98
C SER A 2 30.05 -21.06 -5.51
N SER A 3 28.79 -21.34 -5.17
CA SER A 3 28.11 -20.91 -3.94
C SER A 3 28.16 -21.90 -2.77
N ALA A 4 28.97 -22.96 -2.89
CA ALA A 4 29.07 -23.97 -1.85
C ALA A 4 29.84 -23.43 -0.63
N GLY A 5 29.13 -23.02 0.41
CA GLY A 5 29.70 -22.76 1.75
C GLY A 5 29.57 -21.35 2.32
N GLN A 6 28.99 -20.38 1.60
CA GLN A 6 28.75 -19.03 2.15
C GLN A 6 27.42 -18.95 2.92
N LYS A 7 27.43 -18.26 4.07
CA LYS A 7 26.23 -18.00 4.88
C LYS A 7 25.19 -17.20 4.09
N PRO A 8 23.88 -17.49 4.24
CA PRO A 8 22.81 -16.74 3.59
C PRO A 8 22.88 -15.23 3.83
N GLU A 9 23.21 -14.80 5.05
CA GLU A 9 23.36 -13.39 5.44
C GLU A 9 24.32 -12.61 4.50
N PHE A 10 25.45 -13.22 4.14
CA PHE A 10 26.43 -12.58 3.27
C PHE A 10 25.91 -12.45 1.83
N LYS A 11 25.22 -13.50 1.34
CA LYS A 11 24.59 -13.49 0.02
C LYS A 11 23.48 -12.44 -0.04
N GLU A 12 22.73 -12.26 1.04
CA GLU A 12 21.67 -11.26 1.15
C GLU A 12 22.25 -9.84 1.09
N HIS A 13 23.29 -9.57 1.87
CA HIS A 13 23.99 -8.27 1.82
C HIS A 13 24.54 -7.96 0.44
N LEU A 14 25.08 -8.97 -0.26
CA LEU A 14 25.55 -8.79 -1.63
C LEU A 14 24.39 -8.44 -2.57
N LEU A 15 23.28 -9.17 -2.55
CA LEU A 15 22.10 -8.88 -3.38
C LEU A 15 21.54 -7.48 -3.11
N ASN A 16 21.45 -7.09 -1.84
CA ASN A 16 21.01 -5.75 -1.44
C ASN A 16 22.00 -4.66 -1.90
N SER A 17 23.30 -4.99 -1.99
CA SER A 17 24.31 -4.05 -2.52
C SER A 17 24.15 -3.83 -4.03
N ILE A 18 23.80 -4.88 -4.78
CA ILE A 18 23.54 -4.80 -6.23
C ILE A 18 22.32 -3.91 -6.50
N ALA A 19 21.33 -3.89 -5.60
CA ALA A 19 20.18 -3.01 -5.70
C ALA A 19 20.53 -1.50 -5.63
N PHE A 20 21.80 -1.10 -5.43
CA PHE A 20 22.23 0.29 -5.55
C PHE A 20 22.83 0.66 -6.91
N LEU A 21 23.05 -0.31 -7.81
CA LEU A 21 23.53 -0.04 -9.16
C LEU A 21 22.49 0.71 -9.99
N ASP A 22 22.93 1.53 -10.93
CA ASP A 22 22.03 2.25 -11.85
C ASP A 22 21.39 1.29 -12.85
N ASP A 23 22.18 0.35 -13.38
CA ASP A 23 21.75 -0.74 -14.26
C ASP A 23 22.23 -2.09 -13.72
N LEU A 24 21.51 -3.17 -14.03
CA LEU A 24 21.94 -4.52 -13.69
C LEU A 24 22.78 -5.10 -14.83
N PRO A 25 24.08 -5.38 -14.63
CA PRO A 25 24.89 -6.05 -15.64
C PRO A 25 24.36 -7.46 -15.93
N GLU A 26 24.35 -7.88 -17.19
CA GLU A 26 23.92 -9.24 -17.61
C GLU A 26 24.60 -10.35 -16.79
N THR A 27 25.88 -10.16 -16.47
CA THR A 27 26.67 -11.10 -15.66
C THR A 27 26.12 -11.33 -14.24
N LEU A 28 25.29 -10.40 -13.73
CA LEU A 28 24.68 -10.46 -12.40
C LEU A 28 23.21 -10.91 -12.42
N GLU A 29 22.57 -11.03 -13.58
CA GLU A 29 21.19 -11.56 -13.68
C GLU A 29 21.07 -12.97 -13.12
N ALA A 30 22.11 -13.79 -13.31
CA ALA A 30 22.19 -15.14 -12.77
C ALA A 30 22.12 -15.16 -11.23
N CYS A 31 22.54 -14.10 -10.55
CA CYS A 31 22.45 -13.97 -9.09
C CYS A 31 21.01 -13.94 -8.61
N VAL A 32 20.08 -13.33 -9.39
CA VAL A 32 18.65 -13.31 -9.08
C VAL A 32 18.14 -14.74 -8.98
N ILE A 33 18.33 -15.54 -10.04
CA ILE A 33 17.88 -16.94 -10.11
C ILE A 33 18.51 -17.78 -8.99
N LEU A 34 19.81 -17.60 -8.73
CA LEU A 34 20.49 -18.33 -7.66
C LEU A 34 19.87 -18.03 -6.29
N GLY A 35 19.59 -16.76 -5.98
CA GLY A 35 18.94 -16.40 -4.72
C GLY A 35 17.48 -16.89 -4.64
N LEU A 36 16.75 -16.93 -5.76
CA LEU A 36 15.38 -17.47 -5.79
C LEU A 36 15.32 -19.00 -5.57
N LYS A 37 16.38 -19.74 -5.93
CA LYS A 37 16.49 -21.19 -5.76
C LYS A 37 16.85 -21.60 -4.33
N GLU A 38 17.45 -20.71 -3.55
CA GLU A 38 17.88 -20.99 -2.19
C GLU A 38 16.67 -21.10 -1.26
N ASN A 39 16.68 -22.08 -0.36
CA ASN A 39 15.64 -22.23 0.66
C ASN A 39 15.87 -21.27 1.84
N ALA A 40 16.02 -19.98 1.55
CA ALA A 40 16.23 -18.91 2.51
C ALA A 40 15.27 -17.76 2.19
N PRO A 41 14.28 -17.45 3.05
CA PRO A 41 13.30 -16.38 2.81
C PRO A 41 13.93 -15.01 2.53
N GLU A 42 15.01 -14.69 3.24
CA GLU A 42 15.71 -13.40 3.13
C GLU A 42 16.36 -13.25 1.75
N LEU A 43 16.98 -14.32 1.24
CA LEU A 43 17.55 -14.35 -0.11
C LEU A 43 16.48 -14.26 -1.20
N ARG A 44 15.37 -14.97 -1.04
CA ARG A 44 14.26 -14.87 -1.98
C ARG A 44 13.70 -13.46 -2.03
N SER A 45 13.50 -12.83 -0.87
CA SER A 45 13.03 -11.44 -0.80
C SER A 45 14.02 -10.47 -1.44
N ALA A 46 15.32 -10.60 -1.17
CA ALA A 46 16.35 -9.76 -1.79
C ALA A 46 16.40 -9.93 -3.32
N SER A 47 16.30 -11.17 -3.82
CA SER A 47 16.24 -11.45 -5.25
C SER A 47 15.00 -10.87 -5.93
N LEU A 48 13.82 -10.99 -5.31
CA LEU A 48 12.58 -10.42 -5.86
C LEU A 48 12.61 -8.89 -5.86
N LYS A 49 13.15 -8.26 -4.81
CA LYS A 49 13.39 -6.81 -4.79
C LYS A 49 14.30 -6.36 -5.91
N LEU A 50 15.37 -7.12 -6.17
CA LEU A 50 16.29 -6.84 -7.26
C LEU A 50 15.59 -6.94 -8.64
N ALA A 51 14.78 -7.98 -8.83
CA ALA A 51 14.01 -8.19 -10.05
C ALA A 51 12.88 -7.17 -10.26
N ALA A 52 12.29 -6.65 -9.18
CA ALA A 52 11.30 -5.58 -9.26
C ALA A 52 11.92 -4.25 -9.69
N ARG A 53 13.18 -4.00 -9.29
CA ARG A 53 13.91 -2.78 -9.63
C ARG A 53 14.30 -2.73 -11.10
N PHE A 54 15.01 -3.74 -11.57
CA PHE A 54 15.64 -3.73 -12.89
C PHE A 54 14.76 -4.34 -13.97
N GLU A 55 15.12 -4.13 -15.24
CA GLU A 55 14.57 -4.90 -16.37
C GLU A 55 15.13 -6.32 -16.35
N MET A 56 14.28 -7.33 -16.55
CA MET A 56 14.61 -8.73 -16.33
C MET A 56 14.43 -9.52 -17.62
N PRO A 57 15.41 -10.37 -17.98
CA PRO A 57 15.28 -11.21 -19.16
C PRO A 57 14.20 -12.29 -18.96
N SER A 58 13.66 -12.79 -20.07
CA SER A 58 12.50 -13.70 -20.06
C SER A 58 12.74 -15.01 -19.30
N ASN A 59 13.97 -15.50 -19.21
CA ASN A 59 14.32 -16.68 -18.42
C ASN A 59 14.15 -16.45 -16.91
N VAL A 60 14.50 -15.26 -16.40
CA VAL A 60 14.28 -14.87 -15.00
C VAL A 60 12.79 -14.75 -14.72
N LEU A 61 12.05 -14.06 -15.60
CA LEU A 61 10.60 -13.90 -15.45
C LEU A 61 9.84 -15.23 -15.45
N LYS A 62 10.23 -16.18 -16.32
CA LYS A 62 9.68 -17.55 -16.30
C LYS A 62 9.93 -18.26 -14.97
N PHE A 63 11.12 -18.08 -14.38
CA PHE A 63 11.44 -18.66 -13.08
C PHE A 63 10.58 -18.04 -11.96
N ILE A 64 10.39 -16.72 -11.98
CA ILE A 64 9.54 -16.01 -11.02
C ILE A 64 8.08 -16.46 -11.14
N ALA A 65 7.56 -16.63 -12.36
CA ALA A 65 6.21 -17.17 -12.58
C ALA A 65 6.06 -18.60 -12.04
N GLN A 66 7.08 -19.46 -12.20
CA GLN A 66 7.08 -20.80 -11.60
C GLN A 66 7.08 -20.75 -10.07
N LEU A 67 7.86 -19.84 -9.47
CA LEU A 67 7.91 -19.64 -8.03
C LEU A 67 6.57 -19.15 -7.47
N GLU A 68 5.90 -18.22 -8.16
CA GLU A 68 4.58 -17.72 -7.78
C GLU A 68 3.55 -18.86 -7.76
N ALA A 69 3.53 -19.69 -8.79
CA ALA A 69 2.60 -20.82 -8.91
C ALA A 69 2.91 -21.97 -7.93
N GLN A 70 4.13 -22.04 -7.39
CA GLN A 70 4.57 -23.16 -6.56
C GLN A 70 3.81 -23.25 -5.22
N GLU A 71 3.44 -24.47 -4.83
CA GLU A 71 2.88 -24.76 -3.51
C GLU A 71 3.94 -24.62 -2.40
N GLY A 72 3.52 -24.18 -1.21
CA GLY A 72 4.41 -24.00 -0.06
C GLY A 72 5.26 -22.72 -0.07
N VAL A 73 5.25 -21.95 -1.16
CA VAL A 73 5.84 -20.60 -1.18
C VAL A 73 4.97 -19.65 -0.34
N SER A 74 5.62 -18.78 0.44
CA SER A 74 4.93 -17.89 1.37
C SER A 74 4.04 -16.90 0.62
N LYS A 75 2.93 -16.47 1.25
CA LYS A 75 2.02 -15.47 0.64
C LYS A 75 2.76 -14.18 0.27
N LYS A 76 3.72 -13.75 1.10
CA LYS A 76 4.55 -12.58 0.85
C LYS A 76 5.40 -12.77 -0.40
N ASP A 77 6.12 -13.88 -0.53
CA ASP A 77 6.98 -14.13 -1.68
C ASP A 77 6.17 -14.23 -2.98
N LYS A 78 4.94 -14.76 -2.93
CA LYS A 78 4.01 -14.75 -4.07
C LYS A 78 3.61 -13.32 -4.48
N VAL A 79 3.27 -12.46 -3.52
CA VAL A 79 2.97 -11.05 -3.81
C VAL A 79 4.19 -10.32 -4.36
N ASP A 80 5.37 -10.53 -3.77
CA ASP A 80 6.64 -9.95 -4.25
C ASP A 80 6.94 -10.43 -5.68
N ALA A 81 6.68 -11.71 -6.01
CA ALA A 81 6.82 -12.25 -7.36
C ALA A 81 5.80 -11.64 -8.34
N LEU A 82 4.53 -11.54 -7.96
CA LEU A 82 3.49 -10.90 -8.78
C LEU A 82 3.81 -9.43 -9.05
N LYS A 83 4.40 -8.69 -8.09
CA LYS A 83 4.87 -7.33 -8.32
C LYS A 83 5.87 -7.24 -9.47
N VAL A 84 6.83 -8.16 -9.51
CA VAL A 84 7.78 -8.25 -10.63
C VAL A 84 7.02 -8.58 -11.91
N LEU A 85 6.12 -9.56 -11.89
CA LEU A 85 5.42 -9.97 -13.11
C LEU A 85 4.54 -8.85 -13.68
N VAL A 86 3.80 -8.09 -12.86
CA VAL A 86 2.97 -6.96 -13.31
C VAL A 86 3.81 -5.87 -13.97
N LYS A 87 5.02 -5.59 -13.47
CA LYS A 87 5.90 -4.59 -14.08
C LYS A 87 6.36 -5.01 -15.48
N HIS A 88 6.65 -6.29 -15.69
CA HIS A 88 7.34 -6.79 -16.89
C HIS A 88 6.41 -7.50 -17.90
N GLN A 89 5.20 -7.85 -17.50
CA GLN A 89 4.27 -8.65 -18.30
C GLN A 89 2.92 -7.96 -18.40
N ASP A 90 2.31 -8.10 -19.57
CA ASP A 90 1.00 -7.55 -19.89
C ASP A 90 -0.16 -8.30 -19.19
N ARG A 91 0.02 -9.60 -18.88
CA ARG A 91 -0.98 -10.43 -18.20
C ARG A 91 -0.34 -11.29 -17.12
N LEU A 92 -1.10 -11.50 -16.04
CA LEU A 92 -0.77 -12.45 -14.98
C LEU A 92 -1.32 -13.84 -15.28
N ALA A 93 -0.81 -14.84 -14.55
CA ALA A 93 -1.33 -16.20 -14.62
C ALA A 93 -2.76 -16.31 -14.09
N ASP A 94 -3.52 -17.25 -14.62
CA ASP A 94 -4.89 -17.54 -14.17
C ASP A 94 -4.94 -17.77 -12.65
N GLY A 95 -5.87 -17.10 -11.99
CA GLY A 95 -6.05 -17.18 -10.53
C GLY A 95 -5.18 -16.22 -9.71
N SER A 96 -4.21 -15.51 -10.32
CA SER A 96 -3.41 -14.49 -9.61
C SER A 96 -4.27 -13.36 -9.04
N ILE A 97 -5.24 -12.87 -9.83
CA ILE A 97 -6.20 -11.85 -9.37
C ILE A 97 -7.04 -12.39 -8.20
N ALA A 98 -7.55 -13.62 -8.30
CA ALA A 98 -8.30 -14.25 -7.21
C ALA A 98 -7.45 -14.45 -5.93
N PHE A 99 -6.16 -14.71 -6.08
CA PHE A 99 -5.22 -14.74 -4.95
C PHE A 99 -5.08 -13.35 -4.30
N LEU A 100 -4.84 -12.30 -5.10
CA LEU A 100 -4.76 -10.92 -4.60
C LEU A 100 -6.06 -10.48 -3.91
N THR A 101 -7.22 -10.74 -4.54
CA THR A 101 -8.54 -10.46 -3.95
C THR A 101 -8.70 -11.09 -2.58
N ARG A 102 -8.28 -12.35 -2.38
CA ARG A 102 -8.35 -13.01 -1.08
C ARG A 102 -7.50 -12.30 -0.02
N LEU A 103 -6.28 -11.89 -0.36
CA LEU A 103 -5.40 -11.17 0.59
C LEU A 103 -5.95 -9.78 0.95
N ILE A 104 -6.54 -9.09 -0.01
CA ILE A 104 -7.08 -7.74 0.17
C ILE A 104 -8.32 -7.76 1.08
N THR A 105 -9.17 -8.78 0.92
CA THR A 105 -10.49 -8.87 1.56
C THR A 105 -10.51 -9.70 2.85
N ASP A 106 -9.50 -10.52 3.13
CA ASP A 106 -9.41 -11.32 4.36
C ASP A 106 -8.92 -10.48 5.55
N GLU A 107 -9.76 -10.36 6.58
CA GLU A 107 -9.47 -9.62 7.81
C GLU A 107 -8.27 -10.16 8.60
N ASN A 108 -7.90 -11.42 8.39
CA ASN A 108 -6.76 -12.04 9.05
C ASN A 108 -5.43 -11.77 8.33
N THR A 109 -5.47 -11.30 7.08
CA THR A 109 -4.25 -10.89 6.37
C THR A 109 -3.70 -9.63 7.04
N SER A 110 -2.39 -9.60 7.32
CA SER A 110 -1.74 -8.42 7.90
C SER A 110 -1.96 -7.18 7.03
N VAL A 111 -2.09 -6.02 7.66
CA VAL A 111 -2.29 -4.72 6.97
C VAL A 111 -1.25 -4.53 5.86
N ILE A 112 0.03 -4.75 6.17
CA ILE A 112 1.14 -4.61 5.21
C ILE A 112 0.99 -5.54 4.00
N LEU A 113 0.73 -6.83 4.24
CA LEU A 113 0.64 -7.80 3.13
C LEU A 113 -0.55 -7.49 2.22
N SER A 114 -1.68 -7.07 2.79
CA SER A 114 -2.84 -6.67 1.98
C SER A 114 -2.66 -5.36 1.24
N GLN A 115 -1.96 -4.38 1.82
CA GLN A 115 -1.62 -3.15 1.12
C GLN A 115 -0.68 -3.47 -0.04
N HIS A 116 0.31 -4.33 0.16
CA HIS A 116 1.20 -4.75 -0.92
C HIS A 116 0.44 -5.50 -2.02
N ALA A 117 -0.49 -6.40 -1.66
CA ALA A 117 -1.36 -7.07 -2.63
C ALA A 117 -2.25 -6.06 -3.40
N ALA A 118 -2.79 -5.04 -2.71
CA ALA A 118 -3.58 -3.98 -3.33
C ALA A 118 -2.75 -3.12 -4.28
N GLN A 119 -1.48 -2.83 -3.96
CA GLN A 119 -0.55 -2.14 -4.86
C GLN A 119 -0.27 -2.95 -6.12
N VAL A 120 -0.02 -4.26 -5.99
CA VAL A 120 0.17 -5.15 -7.15
C VAL A 120 -1.07 -5.20 -8.01
N MET A 121 -2.26 -5.29 -7.39
CA MET A 121 -3.52 -5.30 -8.11
C MET A 121 -3.78 -3.95 -8.81
N GLY A 122 -3.57 -2.83 -8.13
CA GLY A 122 -3.73 -1.48 -8.69
C GLY A 122 -2.71 -1.13 -9.77
N ALA A 123 -1.57 -1.83 -9.84
CA ALA A 123 -0.61 -1.68 -10.93
C ALA A 123 -1.03 -2.43 -12.22
N LEU A 124 -2.07 -3.28 -12.17
CA LEU A 124 -2.59 -3.94 -13.37
C LEU A 124 -3.08 -2.91 -14.37
N ARG A 125 -2.75 -3.13 -15.65
CA ARG A 125 -3.20 -2.28 -16.74
C ARG A 125 -4.67 -2.56 -17.04
N TRP A 126 -5.54 -1.61 -16.70
CA TRP A 126 -7.00 -1.77 -16.80
C TRP A 126 -7.47 -2.26 -18.18
N HIS A 127 -6.89 -1.72 -19.26
CA HIS A 127 -7.25 -2.05 -20.63
C HIS A 127 -6.87 -3.48 -21.05
N LEU A 128 -5.92 -4.11 -20.36
CA LEU A 128 -5.46 -5.49 -20.64
C LEU A 128 -6.25 -6.56 -19.89
N LEU A 129 -7.04 -6.16 -18.90
CA LEU A 129 -7.93 -7.06 -18.17
C LEU A 129 -9.11 -7.47 -19.05
N ASP A 130 -9.47 -8.75 -19.03
CA ASP A 130 -10.72 -9.21 -19.64
C ASP A 130 -11.95 -8.85 -18.78
N GLU A 131 -13.15 -9.12 -19.30
CA GLU A 131 -14.41 -8.74 -18.62
C GLU A 131 -14.56 -9.40 -17.24
N SER A 132 -14.15 -10.66 -17.10
CA SER A 132 -14.20 -11.40 -15.83
C SER A 132 -13.19 -10.83 -14.83
N GLU A 133 -11.99 -10.50 -15.30
CA GLU A 133 -10.94 -9.88 -14.50
C GLU A 133 -11.34 -8.47 -14.01
N ARG A 134 -11.95 -7.65 -14.88
CA ARG A 134 -12.47 -6.32 -14.51
C ARG A 134 -13.61 -6.41 -13.50
N ASP A 135 -14.53 -7.35 -13.66
CA ASP A 135 -15.61 -7.59 -12.71
C ASP A 135 -15.07 -8.06 -11.35
N ALA A 136 -14.09 -8.97 -11.34
CA ALA A 136 -13.41 -9.39 -10.12
C ALA A 136 -12.68 -8.22 -9.44
N TYR A 137 -12.07 -7.33 -10.22
CA TYR A 137 -11.42 -6.11 -9.72
C TYR A 137 -12.43 -5.20 -9.01
N LEU A 138 -13.53 -4.85 -9.69
CA LEU A 138 -14.59 -4.01 -9.13
C LEU A 138 -15.20 -4.64 -7.88
N LYS A 139 -15.50 -5.93 -7.89
CA LYS A 139 -16.00 -6.65 -6.70
C LYS A 139 -15.01 -6.66 -5.54
N THR A 140 -13.70 -6.62 -5.83
CA THR A 140 -12.66 -6.50 -4.81
C THR A 140 -12.76 -5.13 -4.12
N ILE A 141 -13.00 -4.05 -4.87
CA ILE A 141 -13.19 -2.70 -4.30
C ILE A 141 -14.32 -2.70 -3.28
N ALA A 142 -15.46 -3.32 -3.55
CA ALA A 142 -16.60 -3.32 -2.60
C ALA A 142 -16.29 -3.99 -1.25
N ARG A 143 -15.31 -4.90 -1.22
CA ARG A 143 -14.95 -5.70 -0.04
C ARG A 143 -13.58 -5.35 0.53
N ALA A 144 -12.86 -4.43 -0.12
CA ALA A 144 -11.51 -4.07 0.26
C ALA A 144 -11.53 -3.35 1.61
N ARG A 145 -10.52 -3.64 2.44
CA ARG A 145 -10.30 -2.90 3.67
C ARG A 145 -9.85 -1.47 3.35
N SER A 146 -10.16 -0.53 4.22
CA SER A 146 -9.81 0.91 4.13
C SER A 146 -8.42 1.19 3.57
N PHE A 147 -7.40 0.57 4.16
CA PHE A 147 -6.00 0.81 3.80
C PHE A 147 -5.58 0.25 2.43
N CYS A 148 -6.41 -0.57 1.79
CA CYS A 148 -6.19 -1.08 0.44
C CYS A 148 -6.84 -0.19 -0.63
N LEU A 149 -7.89 0.56 -0.28
CA LEU A 149 -8.70 1.30 -1.24
C LEU A 149 -7.90 2.32 -2.08
N PRO A 150 -6.98 3.13 -1.51
CA PRO A 150 -6.22 4.09 -2.31
C PRO A 150 -5.45 3.43 -3.46
N ALA A 151 -4.76 2.31 -3.19
CA ALA A 151 -4.04 1.58 -4.22
C ALA A 151 -4.97 1.01 -5.30
N LEU A 152 -6.18 0.59 -4.93
CA LEU A 152 -7.16 0.07 -5.89
C LEU A 152 -7.79 1.16 -6.77
N MET A 153 -7.69 2.44 -6.39
CA MET A 153 -8.15 3.54 -7.23
C MET A 153 -7.17 3.89 -8.35
N TYR A 154 -5.90 3.48 -8.23
CA TYR A 154 -4.82 3.89 -9.12
C TYR A 154 -5.12 3.70 -10.63
N PRO A 155 -5.67 2.56 -11.12
CA PRO A 155 -5.99 2.41 -12.54
C PRO A 155 -7.01 3.43 -13.02
N PHE A 156 -7.98 3.79 -12.19
CA PHE A 156 -8.99 4.76 -12.57
C PHE A 156 -8.37 6.14 -12.63
N GLU A 157 -7.58 6.51 -11.62
CA GLU A 157 -6.93 7.82 -11.51
C GLU A 157 -5.93 8.11 -12.65
N HIS A 158 -5.18 7.10 -13.10
CA HIS A 158 -4.01 7.30 -13.96
C HIS A 158 -4.08 6.59 -15.33
N GLN A 159 -4.93 5.57 -15.49
CA GLN A 159 -4.90 4.72 -16.70
C GLN A 159 -6.22 4.75 -17.48
N ALA A 160 -7.34 4.79 -16.78
CA ALA A 160 -8.65 4.80 -17.39
C ALA A 160 -9.06 6.28 -17.53
N GLY A 161 -8.68 6.94 -18.62
CA GLY A 161 -9.06 8.33 -18.88
C GLY A 161 -9.63 8.49 -20.29
N ILE A 162 -10.52 9.47 -20.47
CA ILE A 162 -11.12 9.82 -21.77
C ILE A 162 -10.06 10.27 -22.80
N ASN A 163 -8.85 10.67 -22.36
CA ASN A 163 -7.78 11.16 -23.22
C ASN A 163 -6.41 10.51 -22.95
N GLY A 164 -6.38 9.21 -22.64
CA GLY A 164 -5.11 8.48 -22.69
C GLY A 164 -4.56 8.53 -24.12
N GLU A 165 -3.38 9.10 -24.32
CA GLU A 165 -2.72 9.06 -25.63
C GLU A 165 -2.52 7.59 -26.05
N GLY A 166 -3.37 7.07 -26.96
CA GLY A 166 -3.25 5.72 -27.53
C GLY A 166 -4.57 5.04 -27.95
N GLU A 167 -4.46 3.90 -28.65
CA GLU A 167 -5.54 3.05 -29.20
C GLU A 167 -6.46 2.36 -28.14
N HIS A 168 -6.32 2.68 -26.84
CA HIS A 168 -6.94 1.92 -25.75
C HIS A 168 -7.78 2.75 -24.76
N GLY A 169 -8.06 4.03 -25.09
CA GLY A 169 -8.95 4.89 -24.30
C GLY A 169 -10.41 4.42 -24.32
N LEU A 170 -11.11 4.56 -23.20
CA LEU A 170 -12.56 4.34 -23.14
C LEU A 170 -13.27 5.51 -23.81
N ASN A 171 -14.29 5.23 -24.62
CA ASN A 171 -15.18 6.28 -25.12
C ASN A 171 -16.03 6.86 -23.96
N GLU A 172 -16.66 8.01 -24.19
CA GLU A 172 -17.46 8.72 -23.18
C GLU A 172 -18.53 7.82 -22.54
N ASP A 173 -19.24 7.00 -23.33
CA ASP A 173 -20.27 6.09 -22.83
C ASP A 173 -19.70 4.98 -21.94
N ALA A 174 -18.59 4.36 -22.34
CA ALA A 174 -17.94 3.31 -21.57
C ALA A 174 -17.29 3.86 -20.30
N TRP A 175 -16.80 5.09 -20.36
CA TRP A 175 -16.30 5.83 -19.19
C TRP A 175 -17.42 6.12 -18.18
N ASP A 176 -18.59 6.58 -18.67
CA ASP A 176 -19.77 6.81 -17.84
C ASP A 176 -20.27 5.51 -17.18
N VAL A 177 -20.33 4.41 -17.94
CA VAL A 177 -20.68 3.09 -17.40
C VAL A 177 -19.71 2.63 -16.32
N LEU A 178 -18.40 2.78 -16.55
CA LEU A 178 -17.38 2.43 -15.57
C LEU A 178 -17.51 3.27 -14.29
N GLY A 179 -17.76 4.57 -14.43
CA GLY A 179 -18.00 5.46 -13.30
C GLY A 179 -19.20 5.03 -12.45
N VAL A 180 -20.31 4.66 -13.08
CA VAL A 180 -21.49 4.13 -12.38
C VAL A 180 -21.17 2.81 -11.66
N GLN A 181 -20.44 1.90 -12.31
CA GLN A 181 -20.04 0.63 -11.71
C GLN A 181 -19.14 0.84 -10.49
N LEU A 182 -18.14 1.72 -10.62
CA LEU A 182 -17.21 2.06 -9.53
C LEU A 182 -17.96 2.71 -8.36
N ALA A 183 -18.84 3.67 -8.62
CA ALA A 183 -19.67 4.31 -7.59
C ALA A 183 -20.47 3.27 -6.81
N ALA A 184 -21.11 2.31 -7.50
CA ALA A 184 -21.87 1.24 -6.85
C ALA A 184 -21.00 0.31 -5.98
N GLN A 185 -19.73 0.10 -6.32
CA GLN A 185 -18.82 -0.68 -5.45
C GLN A 185 -18.35 0.13 -4.25
N LEU A 186 -18.06 1.42 -4.45
CA LEU A 186 -17.67 2.33 -3.37
C LEU A 186 -18.80 2.52 -2.35
N GLU A 187 -20.05 2.62 -2.81
CA GLU A 187 -21.24 2.69 -1.94
C GLU A 187 -21.35 1.47 -1.01
N ARG A 188 -21.05 0.28 -1.54
CA ARG A 188 -21.06 -0.98 -0.78
C ARG A 188 -19.88 -1.12 0.16
N ASN A 189 -18.83 -0.33 -0.02
CA ASN A 189 -17.64 -0.43 0.80
C ASN A 189 -17.81 0.41 2.09
N PRO A 190 -17.79 -0.22 3.29
CA PRO A 190 -17.93 0.49 4.57
C PRO A 190 -16.79 1.50 4.84
N ALA A 191 -15.71 1.45 4.07
CA ALA A 191 -14.52 2.27 4.17
C ALA A 191 -14.48 3.46 3.21
N VAL A 192 -15.50 3.70 2.39
CA VAL A 192 -15.49 4.81 1.42
C VAL A 192 -15.25 6.17 2.08
N GLY A 193 -15.79 6.38 3.29
CA GLY A 193 -15.56 7.60 4.07
C GLY A 193 -14.14 7.75 4.65
N SER A 194 -13.29 6.73 4.51
CA SER A 194 -11.88 6.77 4.92
C SER A 194 -10.93 7.09 3.75
N LEU A 195 -11.46 7.30 2.54
CA LEU A 195 -10.66 7.74 1.39
C LEU A 195 -10.00 9.10 1.68
N PRO A 196 -8.72 9.28 1.29
CA PRO A 196 -8.07 10.58 1.39
C PRO A 196 -8.84 11.65 0.62
N SER A 197 -8.90 12.88 1.15
CA SER A 197 -9.58 13.99 0.47
C SER A 197 -9.02 14.27 -0.93
N GLY A 198 -7.71 14.01 -1.14
CA GLY A 198 -7.08 14.06 -2.46
C GLY A 198 -7.74 13.11 -3.47
N THR A 199 -7.86 11.82 -3.12
CA THR A 199 -8.56 10.80 -3.91
C THR A 199 -10.02 11.17 -4.16
N VAL A 200 -10.73 11.63 -3.12
CA VAL A 200 -12.14 12.06 -3.26
C VAL A 200 -12.28 13.21 -4.27
N ASN A 201 -11.43 14.23 -4.14
CA ASN A 201 -11.42 15.38 -5.05
C ASN A 201 -11.03 14.97 -6.47
N LEU A 202 -10.08 14.05 -6.63
CA LEU A 202 -9.67 13.53 -7.93
C LEU A 202 -10.84 12.78 -8.59
N LEU A 203 -11.47 11.84 -7.90
CA LEU A 203 -12.64 11.11 -8.41
C LEU A 203 -13.78 12.07 -8.82
N ARG A 204 -14.06 13.10 -8.02
CA ARG A 204 -15.05 14.14 -8.38
C ARG A 204 -14.67 14.91 -9.64
N ARG A 205 -13.39 15.24 -9.82
CA ARG A 205 -12.89 15.92 -11.02
C ARG A 205 -12.98 15.01 -12.25
N MET A 206 -12.69 13.73 -12.09
CA MET A 206 -12.69 12.75 -13.17
C MET A 206 -14.10 12.45 -13.71
N PHE A 207 -15.07 12.36 -12.80
CA PHE A 207 -16.48 12.20 -13.14
C PHE A 207 -17.23 13.51 -12.98
N SER A 208 -16.69 14.63 -13.51
CA SER A 208 -17.20 15.99 -13.26
C SER A 208 -18.28 16.48 -14.23
N GLU A 209 -18.53 15.75 -15.31
CA GLU A 209 -19.59 16.09 -16.26
C GLU A 209 -20.95 15.97 -15.60
N LYS A 210 -21.52 17.11 -15.19
CA LYS A 210 -22.74 17.19 -14.39
C LYS A 210 -23.96 16.47 -14.96
N VAL A 211 -23.94 16.15 -16.27
CA VAL A 211 -25.05 15.50 -16.98
C VAL A 211 -24.84 13.99 -17.09
N SER A 212 -23.66 13.47 -16.73
CA SER A 212 -23.35 12.04 -16.80
C SER A 212 -23.96 11.28 -15.61
N ARG A 213 -24.26 9.99 -15.81
CA ARG A 213 -24.79 9.13 -14.73
C ARG A 213 -23.72 8.90 -13.67
N ALA A 214 -22.46 8.82 -14.09
CA ALA A 214 -21.31 8.68 -13.21
C ALA A 214 -21.18 9.86 -12.23
N TYR A 215 -21.37 11.11 -12.69
CA TYR A 215 -21.30 12.28 -11.82
C TYR A 215 -22.34 12.21 -10.69
N ALA A 216 -23.58 11.86 -11.03
CA ALA A 216 -24.67 11.76 -10.06
C ALA A 216 -24.37 10.67 -9.01
N ALA A 217 -23.99 9.48 -9.46
CA ALA A 217 -23.68 8.35 -8.58
C ALA A 217 -22.45 8.63 -7.69
N MET A 218 -21.38 9.20 -8.24
CA MET A 218 -20.17 9.53 -7.47
C MET A 218 -20.42 10.64 -6.45
N SER A 219 -21.21 11.65 -6.81
CA SER A 219 -21.52 12.76 -5.90
C SER A 219 -22.32 12.29 -4.67
N GLU A 220 -23.23 11.34 -4.87
CA GLU A 220 -24.00 10.73 -3.77
C GLU A 220 -23.10 9.93 -2.83
N VAL A 221 -22.21 9.09 -3.38
CA VAL A 221 -21.34 8.21 -2.60
C VAL A 221 -20.24 8.97 -1.85
N LEU A 222 -19.68 10.02 -2.46
CA LEU A 222 -18.53 10.75 -1.91
C LEU A 222 -18.90 11.86 -0.89
N GLY A 223 -20.19 12.11 -0.66
CA GLY A 223 -20.73 12.96 0.43
C GLY A 223 -20.26 14.42 0.49
N ASP A 224 -20.63 15.16 1.55
CA ASP A 224 -20.18 16.55 1.78
C ASP A 224 -19.24 16.63 2.99
N GLY A 225 -18.05 17.22 2.80
CA GLY A 225 -16.90 17.08 3.72
C GLY A 225 -17.13 17.62 5.15
N LEU A 226 -18.00 18.62 5.31
CA LEU A 226 -18.30 19.25 6.61
C LEU A 226 -19.08 18.34 7.57
N TYR A 227 -19.92 17.44 7.05
CA TYR A 227 -20.65 16.47 7.86
C TYR A 227 -19.71 15.42 8.47
N THR A 228 -18.56 15.18 7.83
CA THR A 228 -17.57 14.19 8.25
C THR A 228 -16.79 14.64 9.48
N GLU A 229 -16.35 15.90 9.57
CA GLU A 229 -15.57 16.40 10.71
C GLU A 229 -16.36 16.38 12.04
N GLN A 230 -17.62 16.83 12.03
CA GLN A 230 -18.48 16.78 13.22
C GLN A 230 -18.71 15.34 13.69
N LYS A 231 -18.88 14.41 12.76
CA LYS A 231 -19.03 12.98 13.05
C LYS A 231 -17.75 12.38 13.65
N GLN A 232 -16.58 12.78 13.15
CA GLN A 232 -15.28 12.38 13.71
C GLN A 232 -15.12 12.86 15.15
N GLU A 233 -15.42 14.13 15.43
CA GLU A 233 -15.31 14.70 16.78
C GLU A 233 -16.29 14.05 17.78
N MET A 234 -17.53 13.78 17.37
CA MET A 234 -18.49 13.03 18.20
C MET A 234 -17.98 11.61 18.51
N LYS A 235 -17.39 10.93 17.52
CA LYS A 235 -16.82 9.60 17.69
C LYS A 235 -15.61 9.62 18.65
N LEU A 236 -14.71 10.60 18.50
CA LEU A 236 -13.59 10.81 19.43
C LEU A 236 -14.10 10.97 20.87
N ARG A 237 -15.04 11.89 21.09
CA ARG A 237 -15.61 12.14 22.43
C ARG A 237 -16.21 10.88 23.06
N SER A 238 -16.92 10.08 22.27
CA SER A 238 -17.49 8.82 22.75
C SER A 238 -16.38 7.85 23.21
N ILE A 239 -15.28 7.71 22.47
CA ILE A 239 -14.16 6.83 22.85
C ILE A 239 -13.48 7.33 24.12
N LEU A 240 -13.29 8.65 24.22
CA LEU A 240 -12.62 9.28 25.36
C LEU A 240 -13.32 9.00 26.69
N GLN A 241 -14.65 8.87 26.69
CA GLN A 241 -15.43 8.54 27.89
C GLN A 241 -15.17 7.13 28.41
N GLU A 242 -14.73 6.21 27.54
CA GLU A 242 -14.53 4.78 27.85
C GLU A 242 -13.05 4.41 28.05
N LEU A 243 -12.11 5.35 27.92
CA LEU A 243 -10.66 5.06 27.97
C LEU A 243 -10.21 4.32 29.24
N GLY A 244 -10.91 4.53 30.36
CA GLY A 244 -10.62 3.83 31.62
C GLY A 244 -10.88 2.32 31.60
N GLU A 245 -11.60 1.80 30.60
CA GLU A 245 -11.93 0.38 30.48
C GLU A 245 -10.85 -0.46 29.76
N GLY A 246 -9.85 0.21 29.17
CA GLY A 246 -8.76 -0.42 28.44
C GLY A 246 -7.79 -1.19 29.35
N ASN A 247 -7.24 -2.29 28.82
CA ASN A 247 -6.24 -3.11 29.47
C ASN A 247 -4.91 -3.08 28.70
N ALA A 248 -3.89 -2.47 29.31
CA ALA A 248 -2.57 -2.32 28.71
C ALA A 248 -1.88 -3.65 28.33
N SER A 249 -2.09 -4.73 29.09
CA SER A 249 -1.51 -6.03 28.77
C SER A 249 -2.10 -6.61 27.47
N ARG A 250 -3.42 -6.48 27.27
CA ARG A 250 -4.07 -6.84 25.99
C ARG A 250 -3.63 -5.91 24.87
N GLY A 251 -3.52 -4.61 25.14
CA GLY A 251 -3.02 -3.61 24.20
C GLY A 251 -1.62 -3.91 23.68
N ARG A 252 -0.72 -4.34 24.57
CA ARG A 252 0.63 -4.78 24.19
C ARG A 252 0.59 -5.94 23.20
N VAL A 253 -0.27 -6.94 23.44
CA VAL A 253 -0.43 -8.07 22.51
C VAL A 253 -0.92 -7.58 21.15
N LEU A 254 -1.88 -6.66 21.12
CA LEU A 254 -2.41 -6.08 19.89
C LEU A 254 -1.34 -5.32 19.10
N PHE A 255 -0.54 -4.47 19.76
CA PHE A 255 0.52 -3.70 19.13
C PHE A 255 1.52 -4.57 18.34
N TYR A 256 1.85 -5.75 18.88
CA TYR A 256 2.78 -6.71 18.26
C TYR A 256 2.09 -7.78 17.41
N LYS A 257 0.75 -7.72 17.25
CA LYS A 257 0.01 -8.69 16.44
C LYS A 257 0.16 -8.37 14.96
N GLU A 258 0.50 -9.38 14.15
CA GLU A 258 0.71 -9.22 12.70
C GLU A 258 -0.49 -8.60 11.99
N ARG A 259 -1.71 -8.87 12.45
CA ARG A 259 -2.95 -8.32 11.90
C ARG A 259 -2.95 -6.79 11.85
N LEU A 260 -2.43 -6.12 12.90
CA LEU A 260 -2.39 -4.66 13.01
C LEU A 260 -1.06 -4.07 12.52
N ALA A 261 0.02 -4.83 12.64
CA ALA A 261 1.36 -4.47 12.17
C ALA A 261 1.90 -3.14 12.73
N CYS A 262 1.42 -2.64 13.88
CA CYS A 262 1.90 -1.39 14.48
C CYS A 262 3.43 -1.44 14.72
N ALA A 263 3.91 -2.57 15.26
CA ALA A 263 5.32 -2.82 15.52
C ALA A 263 6.19 -2.92 14.25
N SER A 264 5.61 -3.08 13.06
CA SER A 264 6.37 -3.09 11.81
C SER A 264 6.85 -1.70 11.42
N CYS A 265 6.09 -0.66 11.79
CA CYS A 265 6.45 0.73 11.53
C CYS A 265 7.04 1.43 12.76
N HIS A 266 6.47 1.16 13.94
CA HIS A 266 6.83 1.85 15.18
C HIS A 266 7.65 0.96 16.11
N ARG A 267 8.57 1.61 16.83
CA ARG A 267 9.37 0.99 17.90
C ARG A 267 8.83 1.34 19.27
N ILE A 268 8.84 0.37 20.18
CA ILE A 268 8.75 0.59 21.63
C ILE A 268 9.93 -0.14 22.27
N ASP A 269 10.69 0.59 23.07
CA ASP A 269 11.99 0.22 23.59
C ASP A 269 12.95 -0.17 22.45
N SER A 270 13.42 -1.41 22.45
CA SER A 270 14.31 -1.95 21.42
C SER A 270 13.60 -2.81 20.38
N ARG A 271 12.25 -2.83 20.35
CA ARG A 271 11.48 -3.73 19.49
C ARG A 271 10.55 -2.95 18.54
N GLY A 272 10.70 -3.21 17.24
CA GLY A 272 9.83 -2.70 16.18
C GLY A 272 10.59 -1.94 15.09
N GLY A 273 9.84 -1.33 14.18
CA GLY A 273 10.35 -0.60 13.01
C GLY A 273 10.74 0.85 13.29
N GLN A 274 11.28 1.52 12.26
CA GLN A 274 11.71 2.92 12.31
C GLN A 274 11.04 3.79 11.23
N LEU A 275 10.07 3.22 10.49
CA LEU A 275 9.33 3.97 9.48
C LEU A 275 8.41 5.02 10.13
N GLY A 276 7.87 4.73 11.31
CA GLY A 276 7.12 5.67 12.13
C GLY A 276 7.91 6.14 13.35
N PRO A 277 7.39 7.15 14.08
CA PRO A 277 8.00 7.65 15.31
C PRO A 277 8.19 6.55 16.37
N ASP A 278 9.26 6.69 17.13
CA ASP A 278 9.52 5.89 18.32
C ASP A 278 8.46 6.20 19.39
N LEU A 279 7.71 5.17 19.80
CA LEU A 279 6.58 5.29 20.72
C LEU A 279 6.96 4.96 22.17
N SER A 280 8.24 4.70 22.47
CA SER A 280 8.70 4.29 23.81
C SER A 280 8.28 5.26 24.92
N ARG A 281 8.13 6.55 24.60
CA ARG A 281 7.75 7.61 25.55
C ARG A 281 6.46 8.32 25.17
N ILE A 282 5.66 7.75 24.26
CA ILE A 282 4.52 8.47 23.68
C ILE A 282 3.48 8.87 24.73
N GLY A 283 3.30 8.07 25.78
CA GLY A 283 2.39 8.35 26.90
C GLY A 283 2.82 9.49 27.82
N ARG A 284 4.02 10.06 27.63
CA ARG A 284 4.44 11.34 28.25
C ARG A 284 4.37 12.53 27.30
N ILE A 285 4.36 12.27 26.00
CA ILE A 285 4.45 13.30 24.96
C ILE A 285 3.06 13.70 24.48
N ARG A 286 2.11 12.77 24.49
CA ARG A 286 0.77 12.93 23.91
C ARG A 286 -0.32 12.69 24.95
N GLU A 287 -1.36 13.50 24.88
CA GLU A 287 -2.56 13.30 25.67
C GLU A 287 -3.39 12.12 25.10
N PRO A 288 -4.29 11.52 25.89
CA PRO A 288 -5.06 10.36 25.42
C PRO A 288 -5.91 10.65 24.19
N ARG A 289 -6.40 11.90 24.04
CA ARG A 289 -7.09 12.37 22.83
C ARG A 289 -6.21 12.27 21.60
N ASP A 290 -4.98 12.75 21.68
CA ASP A 290 -4.05 12.74 20.56
C ASP A 290 -3.72 11.30 20.13
N LEU A 291 -3.61 10.37 21.09
CA LEU A 291 -3.38 8.96 20.78
C LEU A 291 -4.56 8.32 20.02
N VAL A 292 -5.79 8.58 20.48
CA VAL A 292 -7.00 8.08 19.81
C VAL A 292 -7.13 8.68 18.41
N GLU A 293 -6.93 10.00 18.29
CA GLU A 293 -7.00 10.72 17.02
C GLU A 293 -5.93 10.24 16.04
N ALA A 294 -4.69 10.03 16.48
CA ALA A 294 -3.62 9.50 15.62
C ALA A 294 -3.90 8.08 15.10
N VAL A 295 -4.54 7.22 15.90
CA VAL A 295 -4.89 5.85 15.47
C VAL A 295 -6.06 5.85 14.49
N LEU A 296 -7.07 6.69 14.70
CA LEU A 296 -8.27 6.73 13.85
C LEU A 296 -8.11 7.59 12.61
N TYR A 297 -7.38 8.70 12.74
CA TYR A 297 -7.23 9.75 11.74
C TYR A 297 -5.76 10.12 11.58
N PRO A 298 -4.90 9.20 11.10
CA PRO A 298 -3.45 9.41 11.05
C PRO A 298 -3.00 10.59 10.16
N SER A 299 -3.83 11.01 9.21
CA SER A 299 -3.58 12.19 8.37
C SER A 299 -4.03 13.52 9.00
N ALA A 300 -4.68 13.51 10.16
CA ALA A 300 -5.11 14.73 10.84
C ALA A 300 -3.92 15.54 11.37
N THR A 301 -2.83 14.86 11.75
CA THR A 301 -1.58 15.49 12.16
C THR A 301 -0.41 14.56 11.83
N VAL A 302 0.48 15.02 10.96
CA VAL A 302 1.74 14.32 10.66
C VAL A 302 2.85 14.91 11.52
N VAL A 303 3.66 14.04 12.14
CA VAL A 303 4.79 14.45 12.98
C VAL A 303 5.95 14.92 12.10
N ASN A 304 6.59 16.03 12.46
CA ASN A 304 7.78 16.53 11.76
C ASN A 304 8.86 15.44 11.67
N GLY A 305 9.48 15.31 10.50
CA GLY A 305 10.49 14.28 10.19
C GLY A 305 9.90 12.94 9.73
N TYR A 306 8.57 12.83 9.62
CA TYR A 306 7.84 11.67 9.08
C TYR A 306 6.91 12.08 7.94
N GLU A 307 7.25 13.16 7.22
CA GLU A 307 6.49 13.67 6.10
C GLU A 307 6.44 12.65 4.94
N ASN A 308 5.25 12.51 4.36
CA ASN A 308 5.08 11.80 3.11
C ASN A 308 5.24 12.77 1.95
N TYR A 309 5.98 12.37 0.92
CA TYR A 309 6.21 13.17 -0.29
C TYR A 309 5.60 12.47 -1.48
N ALA A 310 4.93 13.23 -2.34
CA ALA A 310 4.48 12.77 -3.66
C ALA A 310 5.47 13.30 -4.73
N PHE A 311 5.94 12.40 -5.58
CA PHE A 311 6.85 12.66 -6.67
C PHE A 311 6.13 12.41 -7.99
N GLU A 312 5.99 13.45 -8.80
CA GLU A 312 5.47 13.35 -10.15
C GLU A 312 6.65 13.13 -11.11
N LEU A 313 6.57 12.05 -11.89
CA LEU A 313 7.64 11.63 -12.80
C LEU A 313 7.33 11.97 -14.25
N SER A 314 8.36 12.11 -15.07
CA SER A 314 8.24 12.43 -16.50
C SER A 314 7.46 11.40 -17.33
N GLY A 315 7.24 10.21 -16.78
CA GLY A 315 6.39 9.18 -17.39
C GLY A 315 4.90 9.30 -17.05
N GLY A 316 4.49 10.35 -16.33
CA GLY A 316 3.12 10.53 -15.81
C GLY A 316 2.80 9.70 -14.57
N GLU A 317 3.73 8.89 -14.09
CA GLU A 317 3.60 8.14 -12.84
C GLU A 317 3.78 9.08 -11.64
N THR A 318 2.95 8.87 -10.60
CA THR A 318 3.14 9.51 -9.29
C THR A 318 3.51 8.45 -8.27
N LEU A 319 4.62 8.67 -7.56
CA LEU A 319 5.08 7.82 -6.47
C LEU A 319 5.02 8.58 -5.16
N ASP A 320 4.54 7.94 -4.08
CA ASP A 320 4.56 8.52 -2.74
C ASP A 320 5.38 7.70 -1.73
N GLY A 321 6.03 8.40 -0.81
CA GLY A 321 6.79 7.79 0.27
C GLY A 321 7.55 8.80 1.12
N MET A 322 8.10 8.29 2.23
CA MET A 322 9.04 9.04 3.06
C MET A 322 10.44 8.89 2.47
N ILE A 323 11.15 10.00 2.33
CA ILE A 323 12.53 10.01 1.90
C ILE A 323 13.40 9.47 3.02
N HIS A 324 14.06 8.33 2.81
CA HIS A 324 14.95 7.74 3.82
C HIS A 324 16.43 7.80 3.42
N ARG A 325 16.73 8.15 2.16
CA ARG A 325 18.07 8.38 1.64
C ARG A 325 18.03 9.24 0.40
N GLU A 326 19.04 10.09 0.23
CA GLU A 326 19.27 10.84 -0.99
C GLU A 326 20.72 10.77 -1.43
N THR A 327 20.94 10.79 -2.75
CA THR A 327 22.25 11.02 -3.38
C THR A 327 22.14 12.16 -4.39
N ARG A 328 23.24 12.45 -5.11
CA ARG A 328 23.25 13.45 -6.18
C ARG A 328 22.43 13.00 -7.39
N GLU A 329 22.28 11.70 -7.58
CA GLU A 329 21.67 11.06 -8.74
C GLU A 329 20.24 10.58 -8.46
N ALA A 330 19.92 10.21 -7.21
CA ALA A 330 18.67 9.56 -6.89
C ALA A 330 18.08 9.95 -5.52
N VAL A 331 16.77 9.75 -5.40
CA VAL A 331 16.01 9.80 -4.15
C VAL A 331 15.48 8.40 -3.84
N TYR A 332 15.55 7.99 -2.58
CA TYR A 332 15.08 6.68 -2.12
C TYR A 332 13.91 6.88 -1.16
N LEU A 333 12.76 6.35 -1.57
CA LEU A 333 11.51 6.42 -0.82
C LEU A 333 11.21 5.09 -0.17
N ILE A 334 10.51 5.13 0.96
CA ILE A 334 9.82 4.00 1.55
C ILE A 334 8.35 4.37 1.77
N ASN A 335 7.44 3.52 1.31
CA ASN A 335 5.99 3.75 1.40
C ASN A 335 5.33 2.97 2.55
N GLY A 336 4.03 3.18 2.76
CA GLY A 336 3.25 2.54 3.85
C GLY A 336 3.18 1.01 3.78
N ALA A 337 3.41 0.42 2.62
CA ALA A 337 3.51 -1.03 2.43
C ALA A 337 4.93 -1.58 2.70
N MET A 338 5.84 -0.75 3.24
CA MET A 338 7.25 -1.06 3.43
C MET A 338 8.00 -1.40 2.14
N SER A 339 7.54 -0.86 1.00
CA SER A 339 8.25 -0.97 -0.26
C SER A 339 9.24 0.17 -0.40
N GLU A 340 10.51 -0.17 -0.64
CA GLU A 340 11.55 0.77 -1.04
C GLU A 340 11.48 1.04 -2.55
N MET A 341 11.68 2.29 -2.95
CA MET A 341 11.65 2.75 -4.33
C MET A 341 12.81 3.70 -4.57
N ARG A 342 13.52 3.56 -5.70
CA ARG A 342 14.53 4.53 -6.14
C ARG A 342 13.96 5.31 -7.31
N ILE A 343 14.06 6.63 -7.21
CA ILE A 343 13.68 7.56 -8.27
C ILE A 343 14.95 8.25 -8.74
N ASP A 344 15.24 8.17 -10.04
CA ASP A 344 16.31 8.97 -10.63
C ASP A 344 15.90 10.44 -10.62
N ARG A 345 16.76 11.33 -10.14
CA ARG A 345 16.44 12.75 -10.04
C ARG A 345 16.10 13.39 -11.40
N LYS A 346 16.61 12.83 -12.50
CA LYS A 346 16.30 13.30 -13.86
C LYS A 346 14.86 13.00 -14.29
N GLN A 347 14.21 12.05 -13.63
CA GLN A 347 12.82 11.69 -13.90
C GLN A 347 11.83 12.51 -13.06
N ILE A 348 12.31 13.28 -12.07
CA ILE A 348 11.44 14.04 -11.17
C ILE A 348 11.05 15.37 -11.83
N GLU A 349 9.75 15.57 -12.05
CA GLU A 349 9.21 16.83 -12.53
C GLU A 349 8.79 17.73 -11.37
N HIS A 350 8.02 17.16 -10.44
CA HIS A 350 7.54 17.87 -9.26
C HIS A 350 7.63 17.04 -7.99
N VAL A 351 7.81 17.73 -6.87
CA VAL A 351 7.80 17.15 -5.53
C VAL A 351 6.87 17.98 -4.67
N HIS A 352 5.93 17.31 -4.02
CA HIS A 352 4.93 17.92 -3.16
C HIS A 352 4.87 17.22 -1.81
N ASN A 353 4.68 17.99 -0.74
CA ASN A 353 4.33 17.40 0.55
C ASN A 353 2.91 16.84 0.46
N SER A 354 2.76 15.56 0.75
CA SER A 354 1.46 14.92 0.84
C SER A 354 0.79 15.27 2.17
N THR A 355 -0.50 15.57 2.11
CA THR A 355 -1.35 15.71 3.31
C THR A 355 -1.79 14.35 3.87
N VAL A 356 -1.40 13.25 3.22
CA VAL A 356 -1.75 11.88 3.59
C VAL A 356 -0.59 11.23 4.31
N SER A 357 -0.84 10.76 5.54
CA SER A 357 0.14 10.03 6.33
C SER A 357 0.48 8.67 5.73
N LEU A 358 1.72 8.21 5.91
CA LEU A 358 2.09 6.82 5.62
C LEU A 358 1.46 5.82 6.59
N MET A 359 1.05 6.27 7.78
CA MET A 359 0.30 5.42 8.70
C MET A 359 -1.07 5.11 8.08
N PRO A 360 -1.42 3.82 7.89
CA PRO A 360 -2.65 3.46 7.22
C PRO A 360 -3.89 3.99 7.96
N SER A 361 -4.86 4.51 7.23
CA SER A 361 -6.16 4.92 7.78
C SER A 361 -7.11 3.73 7.94
N GLY A 362 -8.16 3.90 8.74
CA GLY A 362 -9.28 2.96 8.82
C GLY A 362 -9.07 1.79 9.79
N PHE A 363 -8.22 1.96 10.81
CA PHE A 363 -8.02 0.96 11.87
C PHE A 363 -9.30 0.65 12.65
N GLU A 364 -10.30 1.53 12.68
CA GLU A 364 -11.61 1.30 13.30
C GLU A 364 -12.42 0.14 12.70
N GLN A 365 -12.08 -0.29 11.47
CA GLN A 365 -12.78 -1.39 10.81
C GLN A 365 -12.24 -2.74 11.26
N ILE A 366 -10.98 -2.76 11.68
CA ILE A 366 -10.30 -3.98 12.10
C ILE A 366 -10.09 -4.03 13.61
N LEU A 367 -10.23 -2.92 14.33
CA LEU A 367 -10.24 -2.87 15.78
C LEU A 367 -11.67 -2.84 16.28
N SER A 368 -12.04 -3.81 17.11
CA SER A 368 -13.22 -3.65 17.96
C SER A 368 -13.03 -2.46 18.92
N ARG A 369 -14.14 -1.91 19.40
CA ARG A 369 -14.12 -0.81 20.39
C ARG A 369 -13.20 -1.14 21.57
N ARG A 370 -13.28 -2.35 22.12
CA ARG A 370 -12.45 -2.80 23.24
C ARG A 370 -10.98 -2.94 22.88
N GLU A 371 -10.66 -3.47 21.69
CA GLU A 371 -9.27 -3.57 21.22
C GLU A 371 -8.63 -2.19 21.06
N LEU A 372 -9.38 -1.19 20.58
CA LEU A 372 -8.90 0.20 20.51
C LEU A 372 -8.59 0.74 21.91
N LEU A 373 -9.51 0.60 22.87
CA LEU A 373 -9.30 1.05 24.25
C LEU A 373 -8.07 0.35 24.89
N ASP A 374 -7.93 -0.96 24.67
CA ASP A 374 -6.78 -1.73 25.13
C ASP A 374 -5.46 -1.22 24.53
N LEU A 375 -5.43 -0.96 23.21
CA LEU A 375 -4.27 -0.43 22.51
C LEU A 375 -3.87 0.95 23.06
N ILE A 376 -4.82 1.86 23.24
CA ILE A 376 -4.56 3.19 23.79
C ILE A 376 -4.06 3.09 25.23
N ALA A 377 -4.66 2.23 26.06
CA ALA A 377 -4.20 2.00 27.43
C ALA A 377 -2.73 1.55 27.48
N TYR A 378 -2.29 0.71 26.54
CA TYR A 378 -0.88 0.33 26.43
C TYR A 378 0.03 1.50 26.03
N LEU A 379 -0.35 2.29 25.03
CA LEU A 379 0.42 3.46 24.60
C LEU A 379 0.59 4.48 25.73
N GLN A 380 -0.43 4.65 26.58
CA GLN A 380 -0.36 5.52 27.76
C GLN A 380 0.64 5.04 28.83
N THR A 381 0.96 3.73 28.86
CA THR A 381 2.00 3.18 29.77
C THR A 381 3.43 3.39 29.28
N CYS A 382 3.62 3.76 28.01
CA CYS A 382 4.94 4.00 27.42
C CYS A 382 5.46 5.38 27.82
N ARG A 383 6.24 5.46 28.92
CA ARG A 383 6.65 6.71 29.59
C ARG A 383 8.17 6.77 29.83
#